data_AF-A0A062UTV0-F1
#
_entry.id   AF-A0A062UTV0-F1
#
_cell.length_a   1.000
_cell.length_b   1.000
_cell.length_c   1.000
_cell.angle_alpha   90.00
_cell.angle_beta   90.00
_cell.angle_gamma   90.00
#
_symmetry.space_group_name_H-M   'P 1'
#
loop_
_entity.id
_entity.type
_entity.pdbx_description
1 polymer ?
#
loop_
_entity_poly.entity_id
_entity_poly.type
_entity_poly.pdbx_seq_one_letter_code
_entity_poly.pdbx_strand_id
1 'polypeptide(L)'
;MIADRQARIAASLDSVHEALRFVHRELDHVASDPQRWRWISVGAVIALQGALVAALSGYETAEEGDVVDPSYPERYAPVTLLLRRARSTDYLNPPERLVLTGAAARRIEQVIAFRNGVVHGTSPDIPGYSESIHGPFRETFSAIRHVLLVHPAFDPGPHGLVTALIADQLAAISRRLVSDG
;
A
#
# COMPACT_ATOMS: atom_id res chain seq x y z
N MET A 1 16.90 -15.94 6.41
CA MET A 1 17.89 -15.09 5.75
C MET A 1 17.12 -14.20 4.78
N ILE A 2 16.78 -12.99 5.20
CA ILE A 2 16.06 -12.05 4.34
C ILE A 2 17.02 -11.68 3.21
N ALA A 3 16.54 -11.76 1.97
CA ALA A 3 17.36 -11.57 0.79
C ALA A 3 17.99 -10.16 0.76
N ASP A 4 19.10 -10.02 0.01
CA ASP A 4 19.75 -8.73 -0.26
C ASP A 4 18.73 -7.65 -0.68
N ARG A 5 19.03 -6.38 -0.42
CA ARG A 5 18.15 -5.22 -0.60
C ARG A 5 17.40 -5.26 -1.93
N GLN A 6 18.08 -5.60 -3.03
CA GLN A 6 17.47 -5.68 -4.35
C GLN A 6 16.45 -6.80 -4.48
N ALA A 7 16.72 -7.98 -3.91
CA ALA A 7 15.78 -9.09 -3.91
C ALA A 7 14.55 -8.78 -3.03
N ARG A 8 14.74 -8.02 -1.94
CA ARG A 8 13.63 -7.56 -1.11
C ARG A 8 12.73 -6.56 -1.84
N ILE A 9 13.32 -5.63 -2.59
CA ILE A 9 12.59 -4.69 -3.45
C ILE A 9 11.81 -5.47 -4.50
N ALA A 10 12.46 -6.36 -5.25
CA ALA A 10 11.82 -7.17 -6.28
C ALA A 10 10.61 -7.97 -5.74
N ALA A 11 10.80 -8.73 -4.65
CA ALA A 11 9.73 -9.49 -4.03
C ALA A 11 8.57 -8.60 -3.52
N SER A 12 8.89 -7.39 -3.06
CA SER A 12 7.89 -6.42 -2.61
C SER A 12 7.09 -5.86 -3.79
N LEU A 13 7.74 -5.57 -4.92
CA LEU A 13 7.08 -5.11 -6.14
C LEU A 13 6.17 -6.20 -6.74
N ASP A 14 6.60 -7.46 -6.74
CA ASP A 14 5.76 -8.59 -7.17
C ASP A 14 4.49 -8.70 -6.31
N SER A 15 4.66 -8.60 -4.97
CA SER A 15 3.54 -8.60 -4.03
C SER A 15 2.58 -7.43 -4.25
N VAL A 16 3.12 -6.22 -4.52
CA VAL A 16 2.30 -5.05 -4.87
C VAL A 16 1.50 -5.30 -6.13
N HIS A 17 2.15 -5.77 -7.20
CA HIS A 17 1.48 -5.99 -8.48
C HIS A 17 0.35 -7.02 -8.34
N GLU A 18 0.59 -8.15 -7.68
CA GLU A 18 -0.43 -9.19 -7.48
C GLU A 18 -1.60 -8.68 -6.62
N ALA A 19 -1.30 -7.93 -5.55
CA ALA A 19 -2.33 -7.35 -4.70
C ALA A 19 -3.17 -6.30 -5.45
N LEU A 20 -2.57 -5.48 -6.32
CA LEU A 20 -3.30 -4.52 -7.14
C LEU A 20 -4.14 -5.19 -8.22
N ARG A 21 -3.64 -6.26 -8.85
CA ARG A 21 -4.40 -7.08 -9.79
C ARG A 21 -5.63 -7.70 -9.12
N PHE A 22 -5.47 -8.18 -7.89
CA PHE A 22 -6.57 -8.66 -7.06
C PHE A 22 -7.59 -7.55 -6.77
N VAL A 23 -7.14 -6.38 -6.29
CA VAL A 23 -8.03 -5.22 -6.05
C VAL A 23 -8.84 -4.85 -7.28
N HIS A 24 -8.18 -4.73 -8.43
CA HIS A 24 -8.83 -4.37 -9.68
C HIS A 24 -9.93 -5.36 -10.04
N ARG A 25 -9.65 -6.67 -9.95
CA ARG A 25 -10.66 -7.70 -10.20
C ARG A 25 -11.86 -7.60 -9.25
N GLU A 26 -11.64 -7.36 -7.96
CA GLU A 26 -12.76 -7.25 -7.01
C GLU A 26 -13.60 -5.98 -7.25
N LEU A 27 -12.98 -4.88 -7.72
CA LEU A 27 -13.70 -3.65 -8.08
C LEU A 27 -14.73 -3.87 -9.20
N ASP A 28 -14.47 -4.77 -10.15
CA ASP A 28 -15.42 -5.08 -11.23
C ASP A 28 -16.73 -5.69 -10.71
N HIS A 29 -16.76 -6.18 -9.47
CA HIS A 29 -17.91 -6.84 -8.86
C HIS A 29 -18.59 -6.01 -7.76
N VAL A 30 -18.03 -4.87 -7.36
CA VAL A 30 -18.54 -4.03 -6.26
C VAL A 30 -19.96 -3.54 -6.51
N ALA A 31 -20.29 -3.17 -7.75
CA ALA A 31 -21.62 -2.66 -8.09
C ALA A 31 -22.72 -3.71 -7.83
N SER A 32 -22.43 -5.00 -8.04
CA SER A 32 -23.34 -6.10 -7.77
C SER A 32 -23.25 -6.65 -6.35
N ASP A 33 -22.11 -6.50 -5.70
CA ASP A 33 -21.81 -7.05 -4.38
C ASP A 33 -20.92 -6.08 -3.60
N PRO A 34 -21.51 -5.16 -2.81
CA PRO A 34 -20.75 -4.23 -1.99
C PRO A 34 -19.82 -4.91 -0.98
N GLN A 35 -20.05 -6.18 -0.61
CA GLN A 35 -19.18 -6.90 0.33
C GLN A 35 -17.77 -7.12 -0.22
N ARG A 36 -17.57 -6.94 -1.53
CA ARG A 36 -16.26 -6.96 -2.20
C ARG A 36 -15.28 -5.93 -1.63
N TRP A 37 -15.76 -4.84 -1.03
CA TRP A 37 -14.91 -3.87 -0.34
C TRP A 37 -14.06 -4.50 0.78
N ARG A 38 -14.56 -5.57 1.42
CA ARG A 38 -13.79 -6.32 2.42
C ARG A 38 -12.51 -6.88 1.81
N TRP A 39 -12.60 -7.48 0.62
CA TRP A 39 -11.46 -8.01 -0.12
C TRP A 39 -10.57 -6.92 -0.70
N ILE A 40 -11.15 -5.85 -1.23
CA ILE A 40 -10.40 -4.68 -1.71
C ILE A 40 -9.55 -4.10 -0.58
N SER A 41 -10.05 -4.05 0.67
CA SER A 41 -9.26 -3.63 1.84
C SER A 41 -8.05 -4.53 2.10
N VAL A 42 -8.19 -5.85 1.97
CA VAL A 42 -7.10 -6.81 2.12
C VAL A 42 -6.03 -6.55 1.07
N GLY A 43 -6.42 -6.49 -0.20
CA GLY A 43 -5.48 -6.21 -1.30
C GLY A 43 -4.80 -4.85 -1.17
N ALA A 44 -5.56 -3.80 -0.83
CA ALA A 44 -5.01 -2.45 -0.67
C ALA A 44 -3.94 -2.38 0.44
N VAL A 45 -4.17 -3.05 1.58
CA VAL A 45 -3.19 -3.05 2.67
C VAL A 45 -1.98 -3.93 2.35
N ILE A 46 -2.13 -5.03 1.63
CA ILE A 46 -0.98 -5.84 1.15
C ILE A 46 -0.14 -5.01 0.19
N ALA A 47 -0.77 -4.36 -0.79
CA ALA A 47 -0.09 -3.48 -1.73
C ALA A 47 0.62 -2.32 -1.02
N LEU A 48 -0.04 -1.68 -0.04
CA LEU A 48 0.59 -0.62 0.74
C LEU A 48 1.79 -1.13 1.54
N GLN A 49 1.69 -2.31 2.17
CA GLN A 49 2.80 -2.91 2.90
C GLN A 49 4.00 -3.15 1.98
N GLY A 50 3.80 -3.81 0.84
CA GLY A 50 4.85 -4.07 -0.14
C GLY A 50 5.45 -2.77 -0.67
N ALA A 51 4.63 -1.76 -0.96
CA ALA A 51 5.10 -0.46 -1.43
C ALA A 51 6.02 0.24 -0.41
N LEU A 52 5.63 0.23 0.87
CA LEU A 52 6.42 0.82 1.94
C LEU A 52 7.73 0.04 2.18
N VAL A 53 7.69 -1.30 2.13
CA VAL A 53 8.90 -2.12 2.24
C VAL A 53 9.85 -1.85 1.08
N ALA A 54 9.36 -1.78 -0.16
CA ALA A 54 10.17 -1.45 -1.33
C ALA A 54 10.81 -0.06 -1.20
N ALA A 55 10.05 0.94 -0.76
CA ALA A 55 10.56 2.30 -0.58
C ALA A 55 11.61 2.40 0.53
N LEU A 56 11.31 1.85 1.71
CA LEU A 56 12.22 1.88 2.86
C LEU A 56 13.49 1.07 2.60
N SER A 57 13.36 -0.07 1.92
CA SER A 57 14.53 -0.84 1.48
C SER A 57 15.26 -0.15 0.32
N GLY A 58 14.57 0.71 -0.42
CA GLY A 58 15.10 1.41 -1.57
C GLY A 58 16.10 2.49 -1.22
N TYR A 59 16.09 3.01 0.00
CA TYR A 59 16.92 4.14 0.38
C TYR A 59 18.40 3.78 0.60
N GLU A 60 19.32 4.71 0.34
CA GLU A 60 20.76 4.42 0.36
C GLU A 60 21.27 3.91 1.71
N THR A 61 20.73 4.44 2.81
CA THR A 61 21.08 4.07 4.19
C THR A 61 20.22 2.96 4.77
N ALA A 62 19.41 2.28 3.94
CA ALA A 62 18.42 1.33 4.41
C ALA A 62 19.06 0.10 5.07
N GLU A 63 18.62 -0.19 6.29
CA GLU A 63 18.96 -1.40 7.02
C GLU A 63 17.81 -2.42 6.99
N GLU A 64 18.11 -3.68 7.33
CA GLU A 64 17.07 -4.71 7.50
C GLU A 64 16.10 -4.34 8.63
N GLY A 65 16.62 -3.76 9.72
CA GLY A 65 15.87 -3.27 10.88
C GLY A 65 14.74 -2.28 10.53
N ASP A 66 14.87 -1.59 9.41
CA ASP A 66 13.96 -0.52 8.98
C ASP A 66 12.64 -1.05 8.43
N VAL A 67 12.59 -2.33 8.06
CA VAL A 67 11.39 -2.95 7.49
C VAL A 67 10.88 -4.16 8.27
N VAL A 68 11.67 -4.72 9.18
CA VAL A 68 11.24 -5.84 10.03
C VAL A 68 10.48 -5.38 11.27
N ASP A 69 9.62 -6.26 11.79
CA ASP A 69 8.93 -6.07 13.07
C ASP A 69 9.93 -6.23 14.24
N PRO A 70 10.11 -5.22 15.10
CA PRO A 70 10.99 -5.35 16.28
C PRO A 70 10.60 -6.48 17.23
N SER A 71 9.31 -6.86 17.26
CA SER A 71 8.81 -7.95 18.11
C SER A 71 8.92 -9.33 17.45
N TYR A 72 8.97 -9.37 16.11
CA TYR A 72 9.01 -10.59 15.29
C TYR A 72 9.97 -10.40 14.10
N PRO A 73 11.30 -10.46 14.32
CA PRO A 73 12.30 -10.10 13.31
C PRO A 73 12.24 -10.91 12.02
N GLU A 74 11.56 -12.06 12.02
CA GLU A 74 11.32 -12.88 10.84
C GLU A 74 10.22 -12.35 9.91
N ARG A 75 9.54 -11.25 10.28
CA ARG A 75 8.39 -10.68 9.56
C ARG A 75 8.61 -9.21 9.24
N TYR A 76 7.95 -8.74 8.18
CA TYR A 76 7.83 -7.31 7.95
C TYR A 76 7.01 -6.65 9.05
N ALA A 77 7.41 -5.43 9.40
CA ALA A 77 6.71 -4.60 10.36
C ALA A 77 5.24 -4.38 9.98
N PRO A 78 4.36 -4.14 10.98
CA PRO A 78 2.99 -3.72 10.73
C PRO A 78 2.95 -2.46 9.83
N VAL A 79 1.93 -2.39 8.96
CA VAL A 79 1.79 -1.30 7.98
C VAL A 79 1.79 0.08 8.64
N THR A 80 1.22 0.22 9.84
CA THR A 80 1.22 1.47 10.59
C THR A 80 2.63 1.92 10.98
N LEU A 81 3.50 0.98 11.37
CA LEU A 81 4.91 1.26 11.68
C LEU A 81 5.67 1.63 10.41
N LEU A 82 5.51 0.87 9.33
CA LEU A 82 6.14 1.17 8.04
C LEU A 82 5.71 2.54 7.50
N LEU A 83 4.42 2.89 7.63
CA LEU A 83 3.90 4.19 7.22
C LEU A 83 4.50 5.32 8.05
N ARG A 84 4.68 5.11 9.36
CA ARG A 84 5.37 6.08 10.22
C ARG A 84 6.83 6.26 9.79
N ARG A 85 7.55 5.17 9.51
CA ARG A 85 8.95 5.21 9.05
C ARG A 85 9.07 5.96 7.72
N ALA A 86 8.24 5.63 6.73
CA ALA A 86 8.25 6.28 5.41
C ALA A 86 7.89 7.79 5.44
N ARG A 87 7.34 8.28 6.54
CA ARG A 87 7.03 9.70 6.78
C ARG A 87 8.10 10.42 7.61
N SER A 88 9.04 9.71 8.23
CA SER A 88 10.09 10.29 9.06
C SER A 88 11.32 10.67 8.25
N THR A 89 12.03 11.72 8.69
CA THR A 89 13.37 12.07 8.19
C THR A 89 14.42 11.02 8.48
N ASP A 90 14.18 10.14 9.45
CA ASP A 90 15.17 9.15 9.88
C ASP A 90 15.36 8.03 8.85
N TYR A 91 14.38 7.85 7.94
CA TYR A 91 14.37 6.73 6.98
C TYR A 91 14.34 7.18 5.53
N LEU A 92 13.64 8.28 5.22
CA LEU A 92 13.54 8.80 3.86
C LEU A 92 13.69 10.33 3.89
N ASN A 93 14.38 10.87 2.89
CA ASN A 93 14.42 12.31 2.64
C ASN A 93 13.45 12.72 1.53
N PRO A 94 13.07 14.01 1.42
CA PRO A 94 12.37 14.50 0.23
C PRO A 94 13.22 14.36 -1.04
N PRO A 95 12.60 14.03 -2.21
CA PRO A 95 11.15 13.88 -2.42
C PRO A 95 10.59 12.47 -2.15
N GLU A 96 11.42 11.47 -1.88
CA GLU A 96 11.03 10.07 -1.69
C GLU A 96 10.12 9.89 -0.45
N ARG A 97 10.39 10.67 0.60
CA ARG A 97 9.61 10.67 1.84
C ARG A 97 8.14 11.00 1.58
N LEU A 98 7.26 10.21 2.18
CA LEU A 98 5.83 10.40 2.05
C LEU A 98 5.37 11.60 2.89
N VAL A 99 4.91 12.67 2.21
CA VAL A 99 4.35 13.86 2.87
C VAL A 99 2.82 13.78 2.83
N LEU A 100 2.22 13.38 3.95
CA LEU A 100 0.76 13.32 4.11
C LEU A 100 0.26 14.42 5.03
N THR A 101 -0.89 15.01 4.68
CA THR A 101 -1.67 15.78 5.66
C THR A 101 -2.17 14.84 6.77
N GLY A 102 -2.46 15.39 7.96
CA GLY A 102 -3.04 14.61 9.05
C GLY A 102 -4.37 13.94 8.67
N ALA A 103 -5.16 14.55 7.78
CA ALA A 103 -6.40 13.98 7.26
C ALA A 103 -6.16 12.79 6.32
N ALA A 104 -5.17 12.89 5.41
CA ALA A 104 -4.80 11.80 4.51
C ALA A 104 -4.24 10.59 5.29
N ALA A 105 -3.40 10.82 6.30
CA ALA A 105 -2.89 9.76 7.16
C ALA A 105 -4.01 9.00 7.88
N ARG A 106 -4.97 9.72 8.49
CA ARG A 106 -6.15 9.10 9.13
C ARG A 106 -7.00 8.31 8.15
N ARG A 107 -7.16 8.78 6.92
CA ARG A 107 -7.88 8.07 5.85
C ARG A 107 -7.20 6.74 5.49
N ILE A 108 -5.87 6.70 5.42
CA ILE A 108 -5.15 5.43 5.21
C ILE A 108 -5.32 4.50 6.41
N GLU A 109 -5.23 5.04 7.64
CA GLU A 109 -5.45 4.26 8.87
C GLU A 109 -6.85 3.66 8.95
N GLN A 110 -7.87 4.34 8.40
CA GLN A 110 -9.23 3.80 8.28
C GLN A 110 -9.29 2.54 7.39
N VAL A 111 -8.55 2.51 6.26
CA VAL A 111 -8.46 1.30 5.41
C VAL A 111 -7.76 0.17 6.17
N ILE A 112 -6.70 0.49 6.92
CA ILE A 112 -5.98 -0.50 7.75
C ILE A 112 -6.90 -1.08 8.83
N ALA A 113 -7.62 -0.23 9.55
CA ALA A 113 -8.57 -0.66 10.59
C ALA A 113 -9.69 -1.51 9.99
N PHE A 114 -10.24 -1.10 8.84
CA PHE A 114 -11.27 -1.87 8.14
C PHE A 114 -10.75 -3.26 7.74
N ARG A 115 -9.56 -3.34 7.14
CA ARG A 115 -8.90 -4.60 6.79
C ARG A 115 -8.68 -5.48 8.02
N ASN A 116 -8.24 -4.91 9.14
CA ASN A 116 -8.04 -5.67 10.37
C ASN A 116 -9.35 -6.25 10.88
N GLY A 117 -10.44 -5.48 10.82
CA GLY A 117 -11.78 -5.97 11.14
C GLY A 117 -12.18 -7.15 10.25
N VAL A 118 -11.91 -7.08 8.94
CA VAL A 118 -12.19 -8.18 8.00
C VAL A 118 -11.43 -9.45 8.38
N VAL A 119 -10.13 -9.35 8.63
CA VAL A 119 -9.27 -10.50 8.97
C VAL A 119 -9.66 -11.13 10.31
N HIS A 120 -10.10 -10.33 11.27
CA HIS A 120 -10.49 -10.82 12.60
C HIS A 120 -11.98 -11.17 12.72
N GLY A 121 -12.77 -11.07 11.64
CA GLY A 121 -14.20 -11.34 11.67
C GLY A 121 -15.01 -10.32 12.48
N THR A 122 -14.44 -9.16 12.78
CA THR A 122 -15.06 -8.06 13.54
C THR A 122 -15.44 -6.88 12.64
N SER A 123 -15.34 -7.04 11.33
CA SER A 123 -15.63 -5.99 10.35
C SER A 123 -17.07 -5.51 10.53
N PRO A 124 -17.30 -4.19 10.66
CA PRO A 124 -18.67 -3.68 10.66
C PRO A 124 -19.35 -4.10 9.35
N ASP A 125 -20.65 -4.36 9.43
CA ASP A 125 -21.43 -4.45 8.20
C ASP A 125 -21.26 -3.12 7.44
N ILE A 126 -21.12 -3.22 6.11
CA ILE A 126 -20.94 -2.07 5.22
C ILE A 126 -22.04 -0.98 5.36
N PRO A 127 -23.27 -1.23 5.90
CA PRO A 127 -24.18 -0.15 6.31
C PRO A 127 -23.60 0.63 7.51
N GLY A 128 -22.99 1.78 7.22
CA GLY A 128 -22.36 2.66 8.22
C GLY A 128 -21.05 3.30 7.74
N TYR A 129 -20.49 2.81 6.63
CA TYR A 129 -19.42 3.50 5.87
C TYR A 129 -19.98 4.47 4.81
N SER A 130 -21.23 4.92 4.98
CA SER A 130 -21.82 6.06 4.26
C SER A 130 -21.12 7.32 4.77
N GLU A 131 -20.28 8.04 4.04
CA GLU A 131 -20.58 8.70 2.77
C GLU A 131 -19.37 8.75 1.80
N SER A 132 -18.25 8.06 2.08
CA SER A 132 -17.12 8.05 1.13
C SER A 132 -16.13 6.92 1.42
N ILE A 133 -16.49 5.66 1.11
CA ILE A 133 -15.50 4.57 1.14
C ILE A 133 -14.37 4.83 0.12
N HIS A 134 -14.63 5.55 -0.98
CA HIS A 134 -13.63 5.81 -2.02
C HIS A 134 -12.50 6.72 -1.54
N GLY A 135 -12.77 7.72 -0.70
CA GLY A 135 -11.77 8.66 -0.21
C GLY A 135 -10.57 7.98 0.46
N PRO A 136 -10.78 7.17 1.51
CA PRO A 136 -9.74 6.35 2.14
C PRO A 136 -8.91 5.53 1.18
N PHE A 137 -9.55 4.77 0.27
CA PHE A 137 -8.85 3.95 -0.71
C PHE A 137 -8.04 4.79 -1.71
N ARG A 138 -8.58 5.93 -2.17
CA ARG A 138 -7.85 6.85 -3.06
C ARG A 138 -6.56 7.36 -2.44
N GLU A 139 -6.59 7.72 -1.15
CA GLU A 139 -5.37 8.14 -0.43
C GLU A 139 -4.37 7.00 -0.31
N THR A 140 -4.83 5.77 -0.04
CA THR A 140 -3.97 4.58 0.00
C THR A 140 -3.27 4.34 -1.34
N PHE A 141 -4.01 4.34 -2.46
CA PHE A 141 -3.41 4.14 -3.78
C PHE A 141 -2.54 5.33 -4.22
N SER A 142 -2.87 6.55 -3.79
CA SER A 142 -2.01 7.72 -4.00
C SER A 142 -0.68 7.58 -3.26
N ALA A 143 -0.68 7.08 -2.02
CA ALA A 143 0.56 6.81 -1.28
C ALA A 143 1.41 5.72 -1.96
N ILE A 144 0.79 4.64 -2.46
CA ILE A 144 1.49 3.59 -3.22
C ILE A 144 2.10 4.19 -4.49
N ARG A 145 1.34 4.99 -5.24
CA ARG A 145 1.83 5.68 -6.44
C ARG A 145 3.03 6.59 -6.12
N HIS A 146 2.95 7.36 -5.04
CA HIS A 146 4.03 8.27 -4.62
C HIS A 146 5.35 7.50 -4.46
N VAL A 147 5.36 6.47 -3.63
CA VAL A 147 6.59 5.79 -3.21
C VAL A 147 7.15 4.80 -4.23
N LEU A 148 6.36 4.40 -5.24
CA LEU A 148 6.79 3.45 -6.25
C LEU A 148 7.01 4.04 -7.64
N LEU A 149 6.29 5.11 -7.99
CA LEU A 149 6.23 5.60 -9.38
C LEU A 149 6.61 7.07 -9.53
N VAL A 150 6.29 7.92 -8.56
CA VAL A 150 6.54 9.37 -8.66
C VAL A 150 7.91 9.72 -8.06
N HIS A 151 8.17 9.23 -6.85
CA HIS A 151 9.40 9.45 -6.11
C HIS A 151 9.90 8.12 -5.52
N PRO A 152 10.24 7.13 -6.37
CA PRO A 152 10.79 5.87 -5.88
C PRO A 152 12.14 6.11 -5.21
N ALA A 153 12.31 5.56 -4.01
CA ALA A 153 13.58 5.60 -3.31
C ALA A 153 14.64 4.64 -3.89
N PHE A 154 14.24 3.75 -4.79
CA PHE A 154 15.08 2.76 -5.45
C PHE A 154 15.25 3.07 -6.94
N ASP A 155 16.28 2.52 -7.57
CA ASP A 155 16.46 2.58 -9.02
C ASP A 155 15.37 1.74 -9.73
N PRO A 156 14.47 2.35 -10.52
CA PRO A 156 13.43 1.61 -11.23
C PRO A 156 13.95 0.81 -12.43
N GLY A 157 15.15 1.08 -12.94
CA GLY A 157 15.69 0.44 -14.16
C GLY A 157 15.62 -1.09 -14.15
N PRO A 158 16.22 -1.76 -13.13
CA PRO A 158 16.14 -3.22 -12.97
C PRO A 158 14.71 -3.76 -12.79
N HIS A 159 13.77 -2.90 -12.41
CA HIS A 159 12.37 -3.24 -12.07
C HIS A 159 11.37 -2.65 -13.08
N GLY A 160 11.84 -2.23 -14.27
CA GLY A 160 11.06 -1.44 -15.22
C GLY A 160 9.76 -2.10 -15.69
N LEU A 161 9.78 -3.42 -15.92
CA LEU A 161 8.58 -4.15 -16.33
C LEU A 161 7.51 -4.18 -15.22
N VAL A 162 7.89 -4.58 -14.00
CA VAL A 162 6.92 -4.70 -12.90
C VAL A 162 6.39 -3.33 -12.47
N THR A 163 7.22 -2.29 -12.49
CA THR A 163 6.78 -0.91 -12.19
C THR A 163 5.78 -0.38 -13.23
N ALA A 164 5.97 -0.70 -14.52
CA ALA A 164 4.99 -0.38 -15.56
C ALA A 164 3.64 -1.08 -15.33
N LEU A 165 3.66 -2.38 -14.99
CA LEU A 165 2.45 -3.14 -14.67
C LEU A 165 1.71 -2.57 -13.45
N ILE A 166 2.45 -2.17 -12.40
CA ILE A 166 1.89 -1.49 -11.23
C ILE A 166 1.23 -0.16 -11.63
N ALA A 167 1.87 0.62 -12.52
CA ALA A 167 1.32 1.87 -13.01
C ALA A 167 -0.02 1.65 -13.74
N ASP A 168 -0.11 0.64 -14.59
CA ASP A 168 -1.35 0.27 -15.30
C ASP A 168 -2.47 -0.12 -14.33
N GLN A 169 -2.18 -0.95 -13.32
CA GLN A 169 -3.16 -1.33 -12.32
C GLN A 169 -3.64 -0.12 -11.50
N LEU A 170 -2.72 0.72 -11.02
CA LEU A 170 -3.08 1.92 -10.26
C LEU A 170 -3.91 2.91 -11.09
N ALA A 171 -3.62 3.04 -12.40
CA ALA A 171 -4.40 3.87 -13.30
C ALA A 171 -5.83 3.32 -13.49
N ALA A 172 -5.97 2.01 -13.68
CA ALA A 172 -7.27 1.35 -13.80
C ALA A 172 -8.10 1.49 -12.52
N ILE A 173 -7.51 1.19 -11.36
CA ILE A 173 -8.15 1.35 -10.04
C ILE A 173 -8.58 2.80 -9.81
N SER A 174 -7.71 3.77 -10.11
CA SER A 174 -8.01 5.20 -9.92
C SER A 174 -9.22 5.65 -10.74
N ARG A 175 -9.36 5.18 -11.98
CA ARG A 175 -10.52 5.50 -12.82
C ARG A 175 -11.83 5.01 -12.21
N ARG A 176 -11.85 3.78 -11.68
CA ARG A 176 -13.02 3.19 -11.01
C ARG A 176 -13.41 3.94 -9.74
N LEU A 177 -12.43 4.32 -8.92
CA LEU A 177 -12.69 5.07 -7.68
C LEU A 177 -13.19 6.50 -7.91
N VAL A 178 -13.05 7.04 -9.13
CA VAL A 178 -13.59 8.34 -9.54
C VAL A 178 -14.97 8.20 -10.18
N SER A 179 -15.24 7.13 -10.92
CA SER A 179 -16.54 6.94 -11.60
C SER A 179 -17.71 6.67 -10.66
N ASP A 180 -17.42 6.16 -9.46
CA ASP A 180 -18.43 5.62 -8.56
C ASP A 180 -18.73 6.56 -7.36
N GLY A 181 -18.09 7.73 -7.28
CA GLY A 181 -18.27 8.73 -6.21
C GLY A 181 -18.86 10.04 -6.73
#